data_AF-A0A7X7ZPW6-F1
#
_entry.id   AF-A0A7X7ZPW6-F1
#
_cell.length_a   1.000
_cell.length_b   1.000
_cell.length_c   1.000
_cell.angle_alpha   90.00
_cell.angle_beta   90.00
_cell.angle_gamma   90.00
#
_symmetry.space_group_name_H-M   'P 1'
#
loop_
_entity.id
_entity.type
_entity.pdbx_description
1 polymer ?
#
loop_
_entity_poly.entity_id
_entity_poly.type
_entity_poly.pdbx_seq_one_letter_code
_entity_poly.pdbx_strand_id
1 'polypeptide(L)'
;MSQKNGYRRQVPIKDFYSVGDIAALLGISDHTVYDLVHRRSDPMPFRLLYVSNKGMFVQRDELMVWLERNSAYVAEIMKKDKGNEG
;
A
#
# COMPACT_ATOMS: atom_id res chain seq x y z
N MET A 1 -3.49 18.78 -11.53
CA MET A 1 -4.84 18.36 -11.08
C MET A 1 -4.90 16.84 -11.16
N SER A 2 -4.61 16.13 -10.06
CA SER A 2 -4.81 14.67 -10.02
C SER A 2 -6.12 14.41 -9.29
N GLN A 3 -7.04 13.73 -9.96
CA GLN A 3 -8.46 13.67 -9.63
C GLN A 3 -8.70 13.14 -8.21
N LYS A 4 -9.31 13.98 -7.37
CA LYS A 4 -10.06 13.58 -6.19
C LYS A 4 -11.21 12.68 -6.64
N ASN A 5 -11.08 11.38 -6.49
CA ASN A 5 -12.19 10.46 -6.69
C ASN A 5 -12.36 9.62 -5.42
N GLY A 6 -13.17 10.14 -4.50
CA GLY A 6 -13.62 9.47 -3.28
C GLY A 6 -14.59 8.32 -3.55
N TYR A 7 -14.29 7.47 -4.52
CA TYR A 7 -14.89 6.15 -4.59
C TYR A 7 -13.98 5.23 -3.80
N ARG A 8 -14.54 4.57 -2.77
CA ARG A 8 -13.97 3.33 -2.22
C ARG A 8 -13.80 2.37 -3.39
N ARG A 9 -12.66 2.46 -4.08
CA ARG A 9 -12.35 1.68 -5.27
C ARG A 9 -12.37 0.25 -4.78
N GLN A 10 -13.38 -0.52 -5.16
CA GLN A 10 -13.41 -1.93 -4.78
C GLN A 10 -12.22 -2.58 -5.45
N VAL A 11 -11.22 -2.92 -4.65
CA VAL A 11 -10.07 -3.68 -5.09
C VAL A 11 -10.52 -5.13 -5.17
N PRO A 12 -10.64 -5.72 -6.37
CA PRO A 12 -11.03 -7.12 -6.48
C PRO A 12 -9.93 -7.99 -5.84
N ILE A 13 -10.30 -9.20 -5.44
CA ILE A 13 -9.32 -10.18 -4.99
C ILE A 13 -8.43 -10.55 -6.18
N LYS A 14 -7.12 -10.32 -6.03
CA LYS A 14 -6.08 -10.63 -7.02
C LYS A 14 -4.97 -11.44 -6.36
N ASP A 15 -4.23 -12.20 -7.16
CA ASP A 15 -3.01 -12.87 -6.69
C ASP A 15 -1.85 -11.88 -6.51
N PHE A 16 -1.88 -10.77 -7.27
CA PHE A 16 -0.88 -9.71 -7.24
C PHE A 16 -1.54 -8.34 -7.15
N TYR A 17 -1.01 -7.49 -6.29
CA TYR A 17 -1.45 -6.10 -6.11
C TYR A 17 -0.36 -5.12 -6.49
N SER A 18 -0.75 -4.06 -7.21
CA SER A 18 0.10 -2.90 -7.46
C SER A 18 0.09 -1.92 -6.29
N VAL A 19 0.98 -0.92 -6.31
CA VAL A 19 0.99 0.18 -5.33
C VAL A 19 -0.38 0.86 -5.24
N GLY A 20 -1.00 1.16 -6.38
CA GLY A 20 -2.32 1.81 -6.41
C GLY A 20 -3.46 0.91 -5.90
N ASP A 21 -3.34 -0.41 -6.05
CA ASP A 21 -4.29 -1.34 -5.43
C ASP A 21 -4.15 -1.31 -3.90
N ILE A 22 -2.93 -1.31 -3.37
CA ILE A 22 -2.68 -1.27 -1.91
C ILE A 22 -3.11 0.07 -1.31
N ALA A 23 -2.79 1.18 -1.98
CA ALA A 23 -3.23 2.51 -1.59
C ALA A 23 -4.76 2.57 -1.46
N ALA A 24 -5.48 2.04 -2.46
CA ALA A 24 -6.94 1.95 -2.43
C ALA A 24 -7.47 0.98 -1.35
N LEU A 25 -6.82 -0.17 -1.15
CA LEU A 25 -7.22 -1.18 -0.16
C LEU A 25 -7.10 -0.66 1.27
N LEU A 26 -5.98 0.01 1.58
CA LEU A 26 -5.69 0.54 2.90
C LEU A 26 -6.23 1.96 3.11
N GLY A 27 -6.69 2.62 2.05
CA GLY A 27 -7.16 4.00 2.11
C GLY A 27 -6.04 4.95 2.58
N ILE A 28 -4.86 4.80 1.97
CA ILE A 28 -3.67 5.64 2.19
C ILE A 28 -3.12 6.10 0.84
N SER A 29 -2.30 7.14 0.84
CA SER A 29 -1.64 7.65 -0.35
C SER A 29 -0.60 6.70 -0.93
N ASP A 30 -0.38 6.77 -2.25
CA ASP A 30 0.70 6.02 -2.93
C ASP A 30 2.08 6.32 -2.30
N HIS A 31 2.31 7.55 -1.86
CA HIS A 31 3.56 7.96 -1.20
C HIS A 31 3.78 7.16 0.09
N THR A 32 2.74 7.03 0.91
CA THR A 32 2.77 6.25 2.15
C THR A 32 3.01 4.76 1.87
N VAL A 33 2.50 4.23 0.75
CA VAL A 33 2.85 2.87 0.31
C VAL A 33 4.35 2.78 -0.02
N TYR A 34 4.92 3.74 -0.74
CA TYR A 34 6.36 3.74 -1.03
C TYR A 34 7.21 3.82 0.26
N ASP A 35 6.79 4.57 1.26
CA ASP A 35 7.48 4.62 2.56
C ASP A 35 7.47 3.25 3.26
N LEU A 36 6.35 2.52 3.18
CA LEU A 36 6.25 1.16 3.70
C LEU A 36 7.15 0.18 2.95
N VAL A 37 7.27 0.33 1.63
CA VAL A 37 8.16 -0.49 0.78
C VAL A 37 9.63 -0.27 1.13
N HIS A 38 10.05 0.96 1.41
CA HIS A 38 11.45 1.30 1.69
C HIS A 38 11.81 1.30 3.19
N ARG A 39 10.91 0.80 4.05
CA ARG A 39 11.12 0.76 5.51
C ARG A 39 12.28 -0.18 5.88
N ARG A 40 13.20 0.28 6.75
CA ARG A 40 14.43 -0.46 7.09
C ARG A 40 14.24 -1.79 7.82
N SER A 41 13.33 -1.86 8.81
CA SER A 41 13.28 -3.02 9.72
C SER A 41 12.41 -4.17 9.23
N ASP A 42 11.34 -3.86 8.49
CA ASP A 42 10.35 -4.85 8.03
C ASP A 42 9.57 -4.23 6.85
N PRO A 43 10.19 -4.09 5.67
CA PRO A 43 9.56 -3.47 4.51
C PRO A 43 8.34 -4.26 4.03
N MET A 44 7.36 -3.56 3.47
CA MET A 44 6.26 -4.22 2.76
C MET A 44 6.81 -5.04 1.60
N PRO A 45 6.35 -6.28 1.37
CA PRO A 45 7.03 -7.26 0.50
C PRO A 45 6.79 -7.03 -1.00
N PHE A 46 6.96 -5.81 -1.48
CA PHE A 46 6.92 -5.51 -2.90
C PHE A 46 8.16 -6.08 -3.62
N ARG A 47 7.91 -6.66 -4.79
CA ARG A 47 8.92 -7.16 -5.71
C ARG A 47 9.06 -6.18 -6.87
N LEU A 48 10.31 -5.92 -7.25
CA LEU A 48 10.64 -5.09 -8.41
C LEU A 48 10.61 -5.94 -9.69
N LEU A 49 9.87 -5.49 -10.70
CA LEU A 49 10.06 -5.93 -12.08
C LEU A 49 11.09 -4.99 -12.71
N TYR A 50 12.33 -5.46 -12.86
CA TYR A 50 13.48 -4.70 -13.36
C TYR A 50 13.96 -3.58 -12.41
N VAL A 51 15.00 -2.84 -12.83
CA VAL A 51 15.69 -1.79 -12.06
C VAL A 51 14.81 -0.52 -11.84
N SER A 52 13.49 -0.62 -12.00
CA SER A 52 12.56 0.51 -11.96
C SER A 52 11.48 0.30 -10.89
N ASN A 53 11.13 1.39 -10.19
CA ASN A 53 10.01 1.42 -9.25
C ASN A 53 8.64 1.34 -9.94
N LYS A 54 8.61 1.40 -11.30
CA LYS A 54 7.37 1.24 -12.08
C LYS A 54 7.12 -0.24 -12.33
N GLY A 55 5.92 -0.71 -11.97
CA GLY A 55 5.52 -2.11 -12.16
C GLY A 55 5.85 -3.02 -10.98
N MET A 56 6.15 -2.47 -9.80
CA MET A 56 6.28 -3.26 -8.59
C MET A 56 4.94 -3.91 -8.22
N PHE A 57 5.01 -5.11 -7.67
CA PHE A 57 3.84 -5.85 -7.21
C PHE A 57 4.11 -6.55 -5.88
N VAL A 58 3.06 -6.85 -5.15
CA VAL A 58 3.11 -7.72 -3.96
C VAL A 58 2.18 -8.91 -4.17
N GLN A 59 2.64 -10.10 -3.79
CA GLN A 59 1.81 -11.30 -3.75
C GLN A 59 0.80 -11.20 -2.60
N ARG A 60 -0.44 -11.62 -2.83
CA ARG A 60 -1.50 -11.55 -1.83
C ARG A 60 -1.12 -12.24 -0.52
N ASP A 61 -0.55 -13.43 -0.57
CA ASP A 61 -0.23 -14.19 0.64
C ASP A 61 0.90 -13.55 1.45
N GLU A 62 1.92 -13.02 0.77
CA GLU A 62 3.01 -12.26 1.40
C GLU A 62 2.48 -10.97 2.05
N LEU A 63 1.54 -10.28 1.36
CA LEU A 63 0.87 -9.11 1.91
C LEU A 63 0.08 -9.45 3.18
N MET A 64 -0.68 -10.55 3.19
CA MET A 64 -1.47 -10.95 4.36
C MET A 64 -0.56 -11.24 5.56
N VAL A 65 0.51 -12.02 5.38
CA VAL A 65 1.47 -12.31 6.44
C VAL A 65 2.14 -11.04 6.96
N TRP A 66 2.47 -10.10 6.07
CA TRP A 66 3.05 -8.82 6.49
C TRP A 66 2.04 -7.96 7.26
N LEU A 67 0.79 -7.88 6.80
CA LEU A 67 -0.29 -7.11 7.44
C LEU A 67 -0.63 -7.65 8.84
N GLU A 68 -0.66 -8.97 9.03
CA GLU A 68 -0.90 -9.57 10.35
C GLU A 68 0.16 -9.12 11.37
N ARG A 69 1.44 -9.13 10.97
CA ARG A 69 2.56 -8.69 11.82
C ARG A 69 2.58 -7.17 12.05
N ASN A 70 2.02 -6.38 11.13
CA ASN A 70 2.08 -4.91 11.14
C ASN A 70 0.74 -4.22 11.40
N SER A 71 -0.30 -4.96 11.77
CA SER A 71 -1.68 -4.48 11.84
C SER A 71 -1.85 -3.20 12.68
N ALA A 72 -1.26 -3.16 13.88
CA ALA A 72 -1.29 -1.97 14.74
C ALA A 72 -0.58 -0.76 14.11
N TYR A 73 0.58 -0.98 13.51
CA TYR A 73 1.36 0.07 12.86
C TYR A 73 0.64 0.64 11.63
N VAL A 74 0.06 -0.22 10.80
CA VAL A 74 -0.71 0.18 9.61
C VAL A 74 -1.95 0.96 10.03
N ALA A 75 -2.64 0.57 11.11
CA ALA A 75 -3.78 1.31 11.62
C ALA A 75 -3.43 2.75 12.02
N GLU A 76 -2.27 2.97 12.66
CA GLU A 76 -1.78 4.31 12.99
C GLU A 76 -1.43 5.12 11.75
N ILE A 77 -0.81 4.50 10.74
CA ILE A 77 -0.58 5.15 9.44
C ILE A 77 -1.89 5.57 8.79
N MET A 78 -2.88 4.68 8.73
CA MET A 78 -4.17 4.97 8.13
C MET A 78 -4.88 6.16 8.80
N LYS A 79 -4.75 6.32 10.12
CA LYS A 79 -5.28 7.49 10.84
C LYS A 79 -4.53 8.75 10.47
N LYS A 80 -3.20 8.70 10.44
CA LYS A 80 -2.33 9.85 10.14
C LYS A 80 -2.53 10.35 8.71
N ASP A 81 -2.60 9.43 7.74
CA ASP A 81 -2.74 9.77 6.33
C ASP A 81 -4.06 10.49 6.06
N LYS A 82 -5.16 9.99 6.64
CA LYS A 82 -6.48 10.65 6.58
C LYS A 82 -6.52 12.01 7.26
N GLY A 83 -5.75 12.21 8.33
CA GLY A 83 -5.65 13.49 9.03
C GLY A 83 -4.88 14.56 8.24
N ASN A 84 -4.00 14.16 7.31
CA ASN A 84 -3.24 15.07 6.45
C ASN A 84 -4.00 15.52 5.19
N GLU A 85 -5.16 14.93 4.90
CA GLU A 85 -6.03 15.33 3.78
C GLU A 85 -7.03 16.44 4.16
N GLY A 86 -7.03 16.88 5.42
CA GLY A 86 -7.91 17.91 6.00
C GLY A 86 -7.35 19.32 5.93
#